data_AF-A0A7J4CTB3-F1
#
_entry.id   AF-A0A7J4CTB3-F1
#
_cell.length_a   1.000
_cell.length_b   1.000
_cell.length_c   1.000
_cell.angle_alpha   90.00
_cell.angle_beta   90.00
_cell.angle_gamma   90.00
#
_symmetry.space_group_name_H-M   'P 1'
#
loop_
_entity.id
_entity.type
_entity.pdbx_description
1 polymer ?
#
loop_
_entity_poly.entity_id
_entity_poly.type
_entity_poly.pdbx_seq_one_letter_code
_entity_poly.pdbx_strand_id
1 'polypeptide(L)'
;MDKILPGDDNTTNGSPSTIEQLKSLIPEAFADDGKLNVENLKQLLGEEVSESGVKFGLEWLGREDAVMGARDETSCTLKPVQDDDIGDDSRNMLIEGDNIDVLRILKQSYRGRIKMIYIDPPYNTGNDLIYDDDFSDLHGSYMRRSGQISESGEILDTDTETSGKTHRKWLSMMWPRLKLLHDLLHKDGVIFISIDDNEMHHLRSICDSIFGNNNHVATISLEITKTQGMKKKAAEEGSVVKNHEYIMCYSKTSGNKKIVKNLLFDHRPGYDTHYSVWIDKPDKPGKIKKLTEVLADDKKMYAEFQRLDLLKKDEKITNPMIASALLISPAVQKFIYEEHAENIFQEMMAKIKVPDDVKAKLKNDTATLHKGYLLKNNGRGNMIQLGQLSRSVGPADDNAGTFGLRTIRGSLWKGFYSDMMNVAKEGGEVPFKNGKKPVRLIKQLAHWIGVGQDDIVLDAFAGSGTTGEVAMQMNVEDNGNRRFILIQWAQDLSEPKGDDQKEAAKFCRENDLPLNIISLTKERLKRVHQNILEEHPDSSANLGFKMYKYVPSNIKNWNNPNPEDLQKTLEEFINVVNEDSTMLDIFTEMTLKYGIDLAAPVNISSVG
;
A
#
# COMPACT_ATOMS: atom_id res chain seq x y z
N MET A 1 -14.09 -9.74 -57.44
CA MET A 1 -13.80 -8.41 -58.01
C MET A 1 -14.24 -7.45 -56.91
N ASP A 2 -13.38 -6.82 -56.12
CA ASP A 2 -12.05 -6.27 -56.41
C ASP A 2 -11.01 -6.57 -55.33
N LYS A 3 -9.74 -6.54 -55.76
CA LYS A 3 -8.53 -6.68 -54.93
C LYS A 3 -8.28 -5.39 -54.16
N ILE A 4 -8.03 -5.50 -52.85
CA ILE A 4 -7.15 -4.57 -52.13
C ILE A 4 -6.23 -5.45 -51.27
N LEU A 5 -4.97 -5.55 -51.68
CA LEU A 5 -3.87 -6.06 -50.86
C LEU A 5 -3.61 -5.05 -49.74
N PRO A 6 -3.43 -5.44 -48.48
CA PRO A 6 -2.78 -4.59 -47.50
C PRO A 6 -1.29 -4.55 -47.83
N GLY A 7 -0.75 -3.34 -47.99
CA GLY A 7 0.68 -3.11 -48.08
C GLY A 7 1.36 -3.38 -46.75
N ASP A 8 2.64 -3.74 -46.86
CA ASP A 8 3.59 -3.90 -45.76
C ASP A 8 3.60 -2.66 -44.85
N ASP A 9 3.07 -2.81 -43.65
CA ASP A 9 3.41 -1.99 -42.50
C ASP A 9 3.64 -2.95 -41.33
N ASN A 10 4.90 -3.36 -41.17
CA ASN A 10 5.40 -4.00 -39.96
C ASN A 10 5.45 -2.93 -38.85
N THR A 11 4.28 -2.56 -38.32
CA THR A 11 4.20 -1.74 -37.10
C THR A 11 4.36 -2.64 -35.89
N THR A 12 5.51 -2.52 -35.24
CA THR A 12 5.69 -2.85 -33.83
C THR A 12 4.63 -2.12 -33.00
N ASN A 13 3.53 -2.80 -32.68
CA ASN A 13 2.48 -2.30 -31.79
C ASN A 13 2.95 -2.38 -30.33
N GLY A 14 3.96 -1.58 -30.00
CA GLY A 14 4.29 -1.19 -28.63
C GLY A 14 3.43 -0.01 -28.20
N SER A 15 3.27 0.16 -26.88
CA SER A 15 2.79 1.44 -26.32
C SER A 15 3.56 2.61 -26.97
N PRO A 16 2.90 3.69 -27.43
CA PRO A 16 3.62 4.75 -28.10
C PRO A 16 4.71 5.31 -27.19
N SER A 17 5.93 5.40 -27.71
CA SER A 17 7.06 5.88 -26.94
C SER A 17 6.75 7.28 -26.38
N THR A 18 7.41 7.72 -25.31
CA THR A 18 7.21 9.08 -24.77
C THR A 18 7.38 10.14 -25.87
N ILE A 19 8.26 9.88 -26.83
CA ILE A 19 8.48 10.72 -28.02
C ILE A 19 7.25 10.73 -28.92
N GLU A 20 6.62 9.59 -29.20
CA GLU A 20 5.41 9.52 -30.01
C GLU A 20 4.20 10.17 -29.34
N GLN A 21 4.07 10.01 -28.01
CA GLN A 21 3.04 10.71 -27.25
C GLN A 21 3.24 12.23 -27.29
N LEU A 22 4.47 12.69 -27.10
CA LEU A 22 4.82 14.11 -27.25
C LEU A 22 4.56 14.60 -28.67
N LYS A 23 4.87 13.80 -29.69
CA LYS A 23 4.65 14.14 -31.10
C LYS A 23 3.16 14.22 -31.45
N SER A 24 2.34 13.38 -30.83
CA SER A 24 0.88 13.43 -30.95
C SER A 24 0.27 14.65 -30.25
N LEU A 25 0.75 14.98 -29.05
CA LEU A 25 0.23 16.09 -28.25
C LEU A 25 0.72 17.47 -28.73
N ILE A 26 1.99 17.54 -29.14
CA ILE A 26 2.69 18.78 -29.49
C ILE A 26 3.58 18.53 -30.72
N PRO A 27 2.99 18.33 -31.92
CA PRO A 27 3.75 18.05 -33.13
C PRO A 27 4.71 19.20 -33.51
N GLU A 28 4.35 20.44 -33.19
CA GLU A 28 5.13 21.65 -33.45
C GLU A 28 6.47 21.68 -32.68
N ALA A 29 6.62 20.86 -31.63
CA ALA A 29 7.87 20.71 -30.89
C ALA A 29 8.93 19.88 -31.66
N PHE A 30 8.56 19.25 -32.77
CA PHE A 30 9.44 18.39 -33.55
C PHE A 30 9.93 19.10 -34.81
N ALA A 31 11.20 18.92 -35.16
CA ALA A 31 11.76 19.42 -36.41
C ALA A 31 11.34 18.53 -37.60
N ASP A 32 11.60 19.00 -38.82
CA ASP A 32 11.27 18.29 -40.06
C ASP A 32 11.96 16.92 -40.18
N ASP A 33 13.07 16.72 -39.47
CA ASP A 33 13.78 15.42 -39.36
C ASP A 33 13.12 14.45 -38.37
N GLY A 34 12.00 14.84 -37.76
CA GLY A 34 11.22 14.06 -36.82
C GLY A 34 11.78 14.01 -35.39
N LYS A 35 12.87 14.73 -35.08
CA LYS A 35 13.46 14.79 -33.74
C LYS A 35 12.85 15.92 -32.90
N LEU A 36 12.82 15.71 -31.58
CA LEU A 36 12.35 16.72 -30.64
C LEU A 36 13.31 17.91 -30.65
N ASN A 37 12.80 19.09 -31.02
CA ASN A 37 13.52 20.35 -30.91
C ASN A 37 13.19 20.99 -29.56
N VAL A 38 14.18 20.95 -28.64
CA VAL A 38 14.02 21.47 -27.27
C VAL A 38 13.72 22.97 -27.27
N GLU A 39 14.25 23.74 -28.22
CA GLU A 39 13.99 25.18 -28.31
C GLU A 39 12.57 25.46 -28.79
N ASN A 40 12.05 24.69 -29.75
CA ASN A 40 10.64 24.78 -30.14
C ASN A 40 9.72 24.41 -28.97
N LEU A 41 10.04 23.33 -28.23
CA LEU A 41 9.27 22.94 -27.06
C LEU A 41 9.28 24.03 -25.98
N LYS A 42 10.44 24.66 -25.72
CA LYS A 42 10.55 25.80 -24.79
C LYS A 42 9.70 26.99 -25.25
N GLN A 43 9.73 27.34 -26.53
CA GLN A 43 8.92 28.42 -27.08
C GLN A 43 7.42 28.15 -26.93
N LEU A 44 6.98 26.90 -27.16
CA LEU A 44 5.57 26.49 -27.02
C LEU A 44 5.10 26.51 -25.56
N LEU A 45 5.98 26.18 -24.62
CA LEU A 45 5.68 26.18 -23.19
C LEU A 45 5.84 27.58 -22.56
N GLY A 46 6.52 28.52 -23.23
CA GLY A 46 6.60 29.94 -22.83
C GLY A 46 7.17 30.16 -21.44
N GLU A 47 6.54 31.05 -20.67
CA GLU A 47 6.98 31.46 -19.32
C GLU A 47 6.88 30.36 -18.25
N GLU A 48 6.26 29.21 -18.56
CA GLU A 48 6.16 28.06 -17.65
C GLU A 48 7.48 27.25 -17.58
N VAL A 49 8.46 27.54 -18.45
CA VAL A 49 9.76 26.85 -18.45
C VAL A 49 10.80 27.66 -17.68
N SER A 50 11.27 27.12 -16.56
CA SER A 50 12.44 27.66 -15.87
C SER A 50 13.74 27.28 -16.59
N GLU A 51 14.63 28.25 -16.83
CA GLU A 51 16.00 27.97 -17.23
C GLU A 51 16.68 27.17 -16.11
N SER A 52 17.03 25.91 -16.40
CA SER A 52 17.54 25.00 -15.39
C SER A 52 18.97 25.37 -14.98
N GLY A 53 19.12 25.94 -13.79
CA GLY A 53 20.33 25.74 -13.00
C GLY A 53 20.49 24.27 -12.59
N VAL A 54 21.63 23.92 -12.00
CA VAL A 54 21.93 22.57 -11.47
C VAL A 54 20.73 22.05 -10.68
N LYS A 55 20.05 21.02 -11.19
CA LYS A 55 18.92 20.40 -10.48
C LYS A 55 19.47 19.57 -9.33
N PHE A 56 19.02 19.86 -8.11
CA PHE A 56 19.29 19.01 -6.95
C PHE A 56 18.76 17.60 -7.24
N GLY A 57 19.61 16.58 -7.11
CA GLY A 57 19.26 15.20 -7.38
C GLY A 57 20.32 14.23 -6.88
N LEU A 58 19.90 12.98 -6.64
CA LEU A 58 20.79 11.90 -6.24
C LEU A 58 21.44 11.27 -7.47
N GLU A 59 22.77 11.20 -7.51
CA GLU A 59 23.51 10.51 -8.55
C GLU A 59 24.31 9.33 -7.95
N TRP A 60 24.39 8.22 -8.68
CA TRP A 60 25.18 7.05 -8.32
C TRP A 60 25.63 6.31 -9.59
N LEU A 61 26.72 5.55 -9.49
CA LEU A 61 27.21 4.73 -10.60
C LEU A 61 26.18 3.63 -10.93
N GLY A 62 25.79 3.50 -12.20
CA GLY A 62 24.75 2.57 -12.65
C GLY A 62 23.33 3.15 -12.68
N ARG A 63 23.16 4.45 -12.39
CA ARG A 63 21.86 5.13 -12.50
C ARG A 63 21.29 5.08 -13.92
N GLU A 64 22.12 5.31 -14.94
CA GLU A 64 21.66 5.28 -16.34
C GLU A 64 21.16 3.90 -16.74
N ASP A 65 21.89 2.85 -16.37
CA ASP A 65 21.47 1.46 -16.58
C ASP A 65 20.17 1.14 -15.85
N ALA A 66 20.03 1.56 -14.58
CA ALA A 66 18.79 1.40 -13.82
C ALA A 66 17.60 2.10 -14.50
N VAL A 67 17.83 3.26 -15.13
CA VAL A 67 16.82 3.98 -15.90
C VAL A 67 16.43 3.25 -17.19
N MET A 68 17.42 2.71 -17.90
CA MET A 68 17.21 1.90 -19.09
C MET A 68 16.48 0.59 -18.76
N GLY A 69 16.80 -0.04 -17.62
CA GLY A 69 16.16 -1.27 -17.15
C GLY A 69 14.64 -1.22 -17.07
N ALA A 70 14.04 -0.06 -16.77
CA ALA A 70 12.57 0.07 -16.77
C ALA A 70 11.93 0.10 -18.18
N ARG A 71 12.75 0.24 -19.23
CA ARG A 71 12.34 0.34 -20.64
C ARG A 71 12.68 -0.90 -21.45
N ASP A 72 13.61 -1.72 -20.96
CA ASP A 72 14.00 -2.94 -21.65
C ASP A 72 12.80 -3.84 -21.95
N GLU A 73 12.79 -4.39 -23.14
CA GLU A 73 11.86 -5.43 -23.53
C GLU A 73 12.23 -6.72 -22.80
N THR A 74 11.21 -7.45 -22.35
CA THR A 74 11.42 -8.74 -21.69
C THR A 74 11.35 -9.86 -22.73
N SER A 75 12.30 -10.79 -22.64
CA SER A 75 12.29 -12.05 -23.38
C SER A 75 11.44 -13.13 -22.70
N CYS A 76 10.76 -12.79 -21.61
CA CYS A 76 10.01 -13.70 -20.76
C CYS A 76 8.51 -13.49 -20.89
N THR A 77 7.74 -14.48 -20.47
CA THR A 77 6.28 -14.47 -20.41
C THR A 77 5.81 -15.16 -19.13
N LEU A 78 4.49 -15.23 -18.92
CA LEU A 78 3.88 -15.99 -17.83
C LEU A 78 3.30 -17.30 -18.35
N LYS A 79 3.59 -18.38 -17.62
CA LYS A 79 3.03 -19.72 -17.81
C LYS A 79 2.04 -20.03 -16.68
N PRO A 80 0.78 -20.39 -16.96
CA PRO A 80 -0.15 -20.86 -15.94
C PRO A 80 0.31 -22.19 -15.32
N VAL A 81 0.11 -22.34 -14.01
CA VAL A 81 0.40 -23.57 -13.26
C VAL A 81 -0.90 -24.08 -12.65
N GLN A 82 -1.75 -24.70 -13.49
CA GLN A 82 -3.14 -25.03 -13.13
C GLN A 82 -3.27 -25.95 -11.92
N ASP A 83 -2.30 -26.86 -11.72
CA ASP A 83 -2.28 -27.77 -10.56
C ASP A 83 -2.15 -27.04 -9.22
N ASP A 84 -1.66 -25.79 -9.24
CA ASP A 84 -1.46 -24.93 -8.08
C ASP A 84 -2.56 -23.86 -7.93
N ASP A 85 -3.54 -23.83 -8.83
CA ASP A 85 -4.68 -22.92 -8.73
C ASP A 85 -5.54 -23.27 -7.50
N ILE A 86 -6.00 -22.25 -6.80
CA ILE A 86 -6.95 -22.37 -5.70
C ILE A 86 -8.25 -21.70 -6.16
N GLY A 87 -9.33 -22.48 -6.28
CA GLY A 87 -10.64 -22.01 -6.72
C GLY A 87 -10.75 -21.79 -8.24
N ASP A 88 -11.78 -22.39 -8.85
CA ASP A 88 -11.88 -22.56 -10.31
C ASP A 88 -12.01 -21.23 -11.09
N ASP A 89 -12.72 -20.25 -10.53
CA ASP A 89 -13.04 -18.98 -11.21
C ASP A 89 -12.20 -17.79 -10.71
N SER A 90 -11.06 -18.04 -10.07
CA SER A 90 -10.31 -16.93 -9.46
C SER A 90 -9.76 -15.92 -10.48
N ARG A 91 -9.83 -14.65 -10.07
CA ARG A 91 -9.24 -13.50 -10.76
C ARG A 91 -8.02 -12.93 -10.04
N ASN A 92 -7.65 -13.53 -8.90
CA ASN A 92 -6.46 -13.15 -8.17
C ASN A 92 -5.24 -13.90 -8.72
N MET A 93 -4.06 -13.31 -8.59
CA MET A 93 -2.83 -13.86 -9.16
C MET A 93 -1.73 -13.98 -8.11
N LEU A 94 -1.10 -15.14 -8.06
CA LEU A 94 0.21 -15.36 -7.43
C LEU A 94 1.21 -15.71 -8.53
N ILE A 95 2.27 -14.91 -8.66
CA ILE A 95 3.25 -15.04 -9.74
C ILE A 95 4.62 -15.38 -9.14
N GLU A 96 5.13 -16.56 -9.49
CA GLU A 96 6.52 -16.96 -9.25
C GLU A 96 7.43 -16.25 -10.23
N GLY A 97 8.35 -15.43 -9.74
CA GLY A 97 9.40 -14.89 -10.58
C GLY A 97 10.07 -13.63 -10.09
N ASP A 98 11.05 -13.17 -10.87
CA ASP A 98 11.71 -11.90 -10.58
C ASP A 98 10.69 -10.79 -10.83
N ASN A 99 10.48 -9.97 -9.81
CA ASN A 99 9.50 -8.92 -9.87
C ASN A 99 9.84 -7.89 -10.96
N ILE A 100 11.10 -7.68 -11.37
CA ILE A 100 11.38 -6.74 -12.46
C ILE A 100 10.77 -7.20 -13.79
N ASP A 101 10.97 -8.46 -14.15
CA ASP A 101 10.46 -9.02 -15.41
C ASP A 101 8.96 -9.21 -15.38
N VAL A 102 8.42 -9.69 -14.25
CA VAL A 102 6.97 -9.79 -14.09
C VAL A 102 6.31 -8.41 -14.20
N LEU A 103 6.89 -7.37 -13.60
CA LEU A 103 6.37 -6.01 -13.73
C LEU A 103 6.46 -5.48 -15.17
N ARG A 104 7.50 -5.84 -15.93
CA ARG A 104 7.61 -5.52 -17.37
C ARG A 104 6.50 -6.19 -18.17
N ILE A 105 6.22 -7.48 -17.91
CA ILE A 105 5.14 -8.24 -18.55
C ILE A 105 3.77 -7.61 -18.22
N LEU A 106 3.49 -7.35 -16.94
CA LEU A 106 2.21 -6.79 -16.49
C LEU A 106 1.96 -5.37 -16.99
N LYS A 107 3.03 -4.62 -17.33
CA LYS A 107 2.94 -3.22 -17.78
C LYS A 107 1.95 -3.04 -18.92
N GLN A 108 1.89 -3.96 -19.89
CA GLN A 108 1.03 -3.80 -21.06
C GLN A 108 -0.46 -3.96 -20.69
N SER A 109 -0.80 -4.95 -19.87
CA SER A 109 -2.21 -5.25 -19.51
C SER A 109 -2.75 -4.41 -18.35
N TYR A 110 -1.90 -4.02 -17.41
CA TYR A 110 -2.32 -3.41 -16.13
C TYR A 110 -1.90 -1.94 -15.95
N ARG A 111 -1.35 -1.28 -16.99
CA ARG A 111 -0.99 0.14 -16.95
C ARG A 111 -2.15 0.99 -16.43
N GLY A 112 -1.91 1.77 -15.39
CA GLY A 112 -2.90 2.67 -14.84
C GLY A 112 -4.13 2.00 -14.22
N ARG A 113 -4.09 0.72 -13.85
CA ARG A 113 -5.24 -0.02 -13.31
C ARG A 113 -5.14 -0.34 -11.81
N ILE A 114 -3.96 -0.22 -11.21
CA ILE A 114 -3.74 -0.62 -9.82
C ILE A 114 -4.12 0.52 -8.85
N LYS A 115 -5.03 0.25 -7.92
CA LYS A 115 -5.48 1.24 -6.93
C LYS A 115 -4.47 1.42 -5.81
N MET A 116 -4.00 0.32 -5.24
CA MET A 116 -3.08 0.32 -4.11
C MET A 116 -1.89 -0.57 -4.43
N ILE A 117 -0.69 -0.04 -4.21
CA ILE A 117 0.53 -0.84 -4.16
C ILE A 117 1.04 -0.79 -2.74
N TYR A 118 1.27 -1.95 -2.13
CA TYR A 118 2.03 -2.06 -0.90
C TYR A 118 3.26 -2.91 -1.20
N ILE A 119 4.45 -2.45 -0.79
CA ILE A 119 5.67 -3.23 -0.91
C ILE A 119 6.49 -3.14 0.38
N ASP A 120 7.15 -4.24 0.72
CA ASP A 120 8.09 -4.37 1.83
C ASP A 120 9.45 -4.85 1.27
N PRO A 121 10.20 -3.96 0.59
CA PRO A 121 11.50 -4.30 0.01
C PRO A 121 12.54 -4.63 1.10
N PRO A 122 13.66 -5.30 0.75
CA PRO A 122 14.75 -5.52 1.71
C PRO A 122 15.29 -4.18 2.23
N TYR A 123 15.61 -4.12 3.53
CA TYR A 123 16.00 -2.87 4.22
C TYR A 123 17.50 -2.55 4.14
N ASN A 124 18.30 -3.44 3.54
CA ASN A 124 19.75 -3.31 3.39
C ASN A 124 20.51 -3.23 4.72
N THR A 125 20.08 -4.01 5.72
CA THR A 125 20.69 -4.06 7.07
C THR A 125 21.97 -4.90 7.17
N GLY A 126 22.45 -5.49 6.06
CA GLY A 126 23.61 -6.39 6.00
C GLY A 126 23.29 -7.88 6.16
N ASN A 127 22.14 -8.22 6.77
CA ASN A 127 21.61 -9.59 6.81
C ASN A 127 20.50 -9.83 5.77
N ASP A 128 20.03 -8.77 5.11
CA ASP A 128 18.98 -8.86 4.12
C ASP A 128 19.52 -9.45 2.82
N LEU A 129 18.81 -10.42 2.27
CA LEU A 129 19.08 -10.94 0.93
C LEU A 129 18.73 -9.84 -0.07
N ILE A 130 19.75 -9.07 -0.44
CA ILE A 130 19.69 -8.22 -1.64
C ILE A 130 19.58 -9.19 -2.81
N TYR A 131 18.60 -8.97 -3.70
CA TYR A 131 18.54 -9.70 -4.96
C TYR A 131 19.88 -9.52 -5.66
N ASP A 132 20.65 -10.60 -5.80
CA ASP A 132 21.68 -10.64 -6.84
C ASP A 132 20.87 -10.67 -8.13
N ASP A 133 20.62 -9.48 -8.70
CA ASP A 133 20.19 -9.37 -10.08
C ASP A 133 21.34 -9.97 -10.90
N ASP A 134 21.32 -11.29 -11.08
CA ASP A 134 22.24 -11.99 -11.95
C ASP A 134 21.78 -11.66 -13.38
N PHE A 135 22.21 -10.49 -13.86
CA PHE A 135 22.01 -10.03 -15.23
C PHE A 135 22.74 -10.92 -16.26
N SER A 136 23.24 -12.09 -15.86
CA SER A 136 24.03 -13.01 -16.66
C SER A 136 23.24 -13.67 -17.79
N ASP A 137 21.95 -13.95 -17.61
CA ASP A 137 21.31 -14.96 -18.47
C ASP A 137 20.37 -14.46 -19.58
N LEU A 138 20.19 -13.14 -19.77
CA LEU A 138 19.68 -12.66 -21.06
C LEU A 138 20.11 -11.27 -21.52
N HIS A 139 20.98 -10.60 -20.79
CA HIS A 139 21.74 -9.46 -21.31
C HIS A 139 23.02 -9.29 -20.47
N GLY A 140 24.07 -10.03 -20.83
CA GLY A 140 25.45 -9.84 -20.36
C GLY A 140 26.04 -8.43 -20.64
N SER A 141 25.20 -7.46 -21.01
CA SER A 141 25.53 -6.05 -21.15
C SER A 141 25.73 -5.34 -19.82
N TYR A 142 25.02 -5.70 -18.73
CA TYR A 142 25.18 -4.96 -17.46
C TYR A 142 26.58 -5.14 -16.87
N MET A 143 27.02 -6.38 -16.67
CA MET A 143 28.33 -6.66 -16.07
C MET A 143 29.52 -6.20 -16.97
N ARG A 144 29.31 -6.18 -18.30
CA ARG A 144 30.28 -5.61 -19.27
C ARG A 144 30.28 -4.09 -19.28
N ARG A 145 29.12 -3.42 -19.14
CA ARG A 145 29.00 -1.94 -19.13
C ARG A 145 29.36 -1.33 -17.78
N SER A 146 29.12 -2.03 -16.67
CA SER A 146 29.47 -1.60 -15.31
C SER A 146 30.97 -1.73 -14.98
N GLY A 147 31.77 -2.29 -15.91
CA GLY A 147 33.21 -2.51 -15.75
C GLY A 147 33.58 -3.63 -14.78
N GLN A 148 32.63 -4.51 -14.44
CA GLN A 148 32.84 -5.60 -13.48
C GLN A 148 33.41 -6.87 -14.11
N ILE A 149 33.41 -6.97 -15.45
CA ILE A 149 34.01 -8.06 -16.23
C ILE A 149 34.87 -7.45 -17.35
N SER A 150 36.04 -8.03 -17.60
CA SER A 150 36.89 -7.65 -18.75
C SER A 150 36.23 -8.00 -20.10
N GLU A 151 36.74 -7.47 -21.21
CA GLU A 151 36.30 -7.87 -22.56
C GLU A 151 36.46 -9.39 -22.83
N SER A 152 37.31 -10.08 -22.06
CA SER A 152 37.57 -11.52 -22.15
C SER A 152 36.72 -12.38 -21.20
N GLY A 153 35.80 -11.80 -20.43
CA GLY A 153 34.89 -12.56 -19.56
C GLY A 153 35.43 -12.86 -18.15
N GLU A 154 36.54 -12.25 -17.73
CA GLU A 154 37.07 -12.42 -16.37
C GLU A 154 36.45 -11.40 -15.41
N ILE A 155 35.97 -11.88 -14.25
CA ILE A 155 35.39 -11.05 -13.17
C ILE A 155 36.51 -10.25 -12.51
N LEU A 156 36.41 -8.92 -12.53
CA LEU A 156 37.47 -8.00 -12.09
C LEU A 156 37.36 -7.54 -10.63
N ASP A 157 36.26 -7.82 -9.91
CA ASP A 157 36.04 -7.32 -8.54
C ASP A 157 35.86 -8.48 -7.53
N THR A 158 36.97 -9.05 -7.07
CA THR A 158 37.07 -9.78 -5.80
C THR A 158 37.66 -8.84 -4.75
N ASP A 159 36.84 -8.13 -3.95
CA ASP A 159 37.01 -7.93 -2.49
C ASP A 159 36.32 -6.69 -1.88
N THR A 160 35.88 -6.91 -0.62
CA THR A 160 35.55 -5.96 0.47
C THR A 160 34.35 -5.01 0.34
N GLU A 161 33.36 -5.27 1.20
CA GLU A 161 32.19 -4.44 1.51
C GLU A 161 32.59 -3.08 2.07
N THR A 162 32.55 -2.05 1.22
CA THR A 162 32.51 -0.64 1.66
C THR A 162 31.06 -0.18 1.63
N SER A 163 30.60 0.55 2.66
CA SER A 163 29.21 1.00 2.83
C SER A 163 28.63 1.78 1.65
N GLY A 164 29.45 2.43 0.82
CA GLY A 164 28.99 3.08 -0.42
C GLY A 164 28.59 2.10 -1.54
N LYS A 165 29.17 0.90 -1.60
CA LYS A 165 28.85 -0.11 -2.63
C LYS A 165 27.47 -0.75 -2.38
N THR A 166 27.01 -0.85 -1.13
CA THR A 166 25.73 -1.49 -0.77
C THR A 166 24.52 -0.63 -1.13
N HIS A 167 24.52 0.66 -0.77
CA HIS A 167 23.45 1.60 -1.14
C HIS A 167 23.26 1.70 -2.66
N ARG A 168 24.38 1.73 -3.42
CA ARG A 168 24.37 1.76 -4.88
C ARG A 168 23.63 0.55 -5.48
N LYS A 169 23.92 -0.67 -5.00
CA LYS A 169 23.26 -1.90 -5.46
C LYS A 169 21.75 -1.83 -5.21
N TRP A 170 21.37 -1.43 -3.99
CA TRP A 170 19.97 -1.29 -3.60
C TRP A 170 19.22 -0.26 -4.47
N LEU A 171 19.83 0.90 -4.71
CA LEU A 171 19.29 1.95 -5.59
C LEU A 171 19.07 1.46 -7.02
N SER A 172 20.07 0.77 -7.60
CA SER A 172 19.98 0.22 -8.96
C SER A 172 18.92 -0.86 -9.08
N MET A 173 18.73 -1.68 -8.03
CA MET A 173 17.66 -2.68 -7.96
C MET A 173 16.27 -2.02 -7.86
N MET A 174 16.10 -1.05 -6.96
CA MET A 174 14.79 -0.47 -6.64
C MET A 174 14.28 0.52 -7.68
N TRP A 175 15.15 1.32 -8.31
CA TRP A 175 14.72 2.37 -9.24
C TRP A 175 13.82 1.84 -10.38
N PRO A 176 14.22 0.81 -11.16
CA PRO A 176 13.39 0.35 -12.27
C PRO A 176 12.08 -0.27 -11.80
N ARG A 177 12.11 -0.99 -10.67
CA ARG A 177 10.92 -1.59 -10.04
C ARG A 177 9.92 -0.51 -9.63
N LEU A 178 10.36 0.54 -8.94
CA LEU A 178 9.51 1.68 -8.57
C LEU A 178 8.96 2.42 -9.79
N LYS A 179 9.74 2.54 -10.86
CA LYS A 179 9.29 3.16 -12.10
C LYS A 179 8.17 2.37 -12.78
N LEU A 180 8.28 1.04 -12.82
CA LEU A 180 7.23 0.17 -13.34
C LEU A 180 5.98 0.19 -12.45
N LEU A 181 6.15 0.10 -11.12
CA LEU A 181 5.04 0.21 -10.16
C LEU A 181 4.30 1.54 -10.31
N HIS A 182 5.03 2.65 -10.47
CA HIS A 182 4.45 3.96 -10.78
C HIS A 182 3.59 3.89 -12.04
N ASP A 183 4.03 3.22 -13.11
CA ASP A 183 3.30 3.12 -14.38
C ASP A 183 2.03 2.26 -14.28
N LEU A 184 2.01 1.27 -13.38
CA LEU A 184 0.84 0.43 -13.10
C LEU A 184 -0.24 1.13 -12.26
N LEU A 185 0.15 2.11 -11.42
CA LEU A 185 -0.79 2.85 -10.58
C LEU A 185 -1.85 3.63 -11.39
N HIS A 186 -3.10 3.45 -11.01
CA HIS A 186 -4.22 4.26 -11.45
C HIS A 186 -4.02 5.74 -11.08
N LYS A 187 -4.70 6.65 -11.78
CA LYS A 187 -4.56 8.11 -11.59
C LYS A 187 -4.76 8.55 -10.13
N ASP A 188 -5.68 7.92 -9.40
CA ASP A 188 -5.94 8.19 -7.98
C ASP A 188 -5.36 7.10 -7.05
N GLY A 189 -4.42 6.31 -7.58
CA GLY A 189 -3.74 5.24 -6.88
C GLY A 189 -2.63 5.76 -5.96
N VAL A 190 -2.33 4.94 -4.96
CA VAL A 190 -1.36 5.24 -3.91
C VAL A 190 -0.41 4.07 -3.74
N ILE A 191 0.88 4.37 -3.56
CA ILE A 191 1.89 3.40 -3.17
C ILE A 191 2.32 3.64 -1.71
N PHE A 192 2.43 2.54 -0.98
CA PHE A 192 2.98 2.46 0.37
C PHE A 192 4.23 1.58 0.33
N ILE A 193 5.33 2.10 0.88
CA ILE A 193 6.62 1.42 0.88
C ILE A 193 7.13 1.35 2.31
N SER A 194 7.19 0.15 2.87
CA SER A 194 7.80 -0.07 4.18
C SER A 194 9.32 0.05 4.07
N ILE A 195 9.94 0.74 5.03
CA ILE A 195 11.38 0.97 5.05
C ILE A 195 11.84 1.26 6.46
N ASP A 196 13.11 1.01 6.70
CA ASP A 196 13.79 1.33 7.94
C ASP A 196 14.61 2.63 7.79
N ASP A 197 15.49 2.95 8.75
CA ASP A 197 16.31 4.16 8.72
C ASP A 197 17.53 4.07 7.79
N ASN A 198 17.97 2.88 7.37
CA ASN A 198 19.16 2.70 6.54
C ASN A 198 18.94 3.28 5.13
N GLU A 199 17.79 2.99 4.52
CA GLU A 199 17.50 3.37 3.13
C GLU A 199 16.41 4.45 2.98
N MET A 200 15.85 4.96 4.08
CA MET A 200 14.74 5.93 4.02
C MET A 200 15.05 7.15 3.12
N HIS A 201 16.24 7.72 3.24
CA HIS A 201 16.61 8.93 2.50
C HIS A 201 16.91 8.66 1.02
N HIS A 202 17.48 7.49 0.72
CA HIS A 202 17.74 7.03 -0.64
C HIS A 202 16.43 6.73 -1.36
N LEU A 203 15.53 5.97 -0.71
CA LEU A 203 14.18 5.70 -1.18
C LEU A 203 13.41 7.00 -1.45
N ARG A 204 13.45 7.95 -0.51
CA ARG A 204 12.82 9.26 -0.67
C ARG A 204 13.30 9.97 -1.94
N SER A 205 14.62 9.96 -2.17
CA SER A 205 15.23 10.65 -3.30
C SER A 205 14.84 10.04 -4.64
N ILE A 206 14.82 8.70 -4.76
CA ILE A 206 14.39 8.04 -5.99
C ILE A 206 12.88 8.15 -6.21
N CYS A 207 12.07 8.09 -5.15
CA CYS A 207 10.63 8.31 -5.25
C CYS A 207 10.29 9.75 -5.69
N ASP A 208 10.98 10.76 -5.16
CA ASP A 208 10.78 12.15 -5.60
C ASP A 208 11.14 12.34 -7.09
N SER A 209 12.12 11.59 -7.60
CA SER A 209 12.50 11.59 -9.01
C SER A 209 11.46 10.90 -9.91
N ILE A 210 10.87 9.79 -9.44
CA ILE A 210 9.92 8.96 -10.22
C ILE A 210 8.50 9.52 -10.16
N PHE A 211 8.02 9.83 -8.95
CA PHE A 211 6.66 10.26 -8.69
C PHE A 211 6.52 11.79 -8.71
N GLY A 212 7.60 12.54 -8.49
CA GLY A 212 7.59 13.98 -8.28
C GLY A 212 7.49 14.34 -6.80
N ASN A 213 8.27 15.34 -6.38
CA ASN A 213 8.33 15.83 -5.00
C ASN A 213 6.96 16.28 -4.42
N ASN A 214 6.08 16.81 -5.26
CA ASN A 214 4.74 17.27 -4.89
C ASN A 214 3.77 16.13 -4.60
N ASN A 215 4.15 14.89 -4.96
CA ASN A 215 3.33 13.69 -4.79
C ASN A 215 3.69 12.89 -3.54
N HIS A 216 4.71 13.30 -2.79
CA HIS A 216 4.88 12.83 -1.44
C HIS A 216 3.69 13.29 -0.58
N VAL A 217 2.96 12.32 -0.04
CA VAL A 217 1.78 12.57 0.80
C VAL A 217 2.19 12.68 2.26
N ALA A 218 2.86 11.65 2.77
CA ALA A 218 3.29 11.54 4.15
C ALA A 218 4.37 10.48 4.33
N THR A 219 5.11 10.58 5.42
CA THR A 219 5.92 9.47 5.95
C THR A 219 5.29 9.07 7.28
N ILE A 220 4.82 7.83 7.35
CA ILE A 220 4.18 7.27 8.54
C ILE A 220 5.27 6.67 9.41
N SER A 221 5.28 7.00 10.71
CA SER A 221 6.12 6.32 11.70
C SER A 221 5.30 5.24 12.38
N LEU A 222 5.70 3.98 12.20
CA LEU A 222 5.00 2.80 12.67
C LEU A 222 5.69 2.21 13.91
N GLU A 223 5.05 2.26 15.07
CA GLU A 223 5.56 1.66 16.31
C GLU A 223 5.37 0.13 16.30
N ILE A 224 6.45 -0.59 15.98
CA ILE A 224 6.45 -2.06 15.87
C ILE A 224 6.95 -2.78 17.13
N THR A 225 7.56 -2.06 18.08
CA THR A 225 8.21 -2.65 19.26
C THR A 225 8.26 -1.63 20.41
N LYS A 226 8.33 -2.14 21.64
CA LYS A 226 8.56 -1.33 22.85
C LYS A 226 10.01 -1.41 23.31
N THR A 227 10.43 -0.43 24.12
CA THR A 227 11.72 -0.47 24.84
C THR A 227 11.64 -1.51 25.98
N GLN A 228 11.86 -2.78 25.65
CA GLN A 228 11.80 -3.91 26.59
C GLN A 228 12.96 -4.90 26.33
N GLY A 229 13.31 -5.73 27.33
CA GLY A 229 14.38 -6.73 27.19
C GLY A 229 15.73 -6.11 26.82
N MET A 230 16.39 -6.66 25.79
CA MET A 230 17.69 -6.18 25.29
C MET A 230 17.69 -4.69 24.93
N LYS A 231 16.56 -4.20 24.41
CA LYS A 231 16.37 -2.77 24.08
C LYS A 231 16.38 -1.90 25.33
N LYS A 232 15.75 -2.35 26.42
CA LYS A 232 15.79 -1.63 27.70
C LYS A 232 17.23 -1.53 28.21
N LYS A 233 17.98 -2.63 28.18
CA LYS A 233 19.38 -2.65 28.60
C LYS A 233 20.22 -1.67 27.78
N ALA A 234 20.09 -1.68 26.45
CA ALA A 234 20.80 -0.74 25.59
C ALA A 234 20.44 0.74 25.90
N ALA A 235 19.18 1.03 26.21
CA ALA A 235 18.75 2.36 26.63
C ALA A 235 19.35 2.77 27.99
N GLU A 236 19.37 1.85 28.96
CA GLU A 236 20.00 2.07 30.26
C GLU A 236 21.52 2.28 30.13
N GLU A 237 22.14 1.69 29.11
CA GLU A 237 23.55 1.89 28.73
C GLU A 237 23.76 3.17 27.89
N GLY A 238 22.72 3.97 27.65
CA GLY A 238 22.80 5.27 26.99
C GLY A 238 22.53 5.27 25.48
N SER A 239 22.12 4.13 24.90
CA SER A 239 21.76 4.05 23.48
C SER A 239 20.38 4.64 23.20
N VAL A 240 20.22 5.32 22.06
CA VAL A 240 18.89 5.66 21.53
C VAL A 240 18.34 4.42 20.83
N VAL A 241 17.22 3.91 21.32
CA VAL A 241 16.67 2.65 20.85
C VAL A 241 15.57 2.86 19.83
N LYS A 242 15.69 2.19 18.69
CA LYS A 242 14.70 2.21 17.62
C LYS A 242 13.48 1.37 17.98
N ASN A 243 12.32 2.03 17.99
CA ASN A 243 11.01 1.43 18.28
C ASN A 243 10.03 1.48 17.10
N HIS A 244 10.42 2.17 16.03
CA HIS A 244 9.57 2.38 14.88
C HIS A 244 10.29 2.12 13.56
N GLU A 245 9.49 1.78 12.56
CA GLU A 245 9.84 1.77 11.15
C GLU A 245 9.05 2.87 10.43
N TYR A 246 9.30 3.02 9.13
CA TYR A 246 8.65 4.02 8.31
C TYR A 246 7.84 3.39 7.19
N ILE A 247 6.70 4.01 6.85
CA ILE A 247 5.98 3.71 5.61
C ILE A 247 5.90 5.00 4.81
N MET A 248 6.54 4.98 3.64
CA MET A 248 6.53 6.11 2.72
C MET A 248 5.29 6.05 1.83
N CYS A 249 4.58 7.18 1.71
CA CYS A 249 3.33 7.26 0.96
C CYS A 249 3.44 8.27 -0.18
N TYR A 250 3.22 7.79 -1.41
CA TYR A 250 3.15 8.61 -2.62
C TYR A 250 1.85 8.39 -3.36
N SER A 251 1.29 9.46 -3.92
CA SER A 251 0.18 9.40 -4.86
C SER A 251 0.67 9.46 -6.31
N LYS A 252 -0.14 8.96 -7.24
CA LYS A 252 0.19 9.01 -8.68
C LYS A 252 0.05 10.40 -9.28
N THR A 253 -1.04 11.11 -8.94
CA THR A 253 -1.39 12.40 -9.58
C THR A 253 -0.73 13.58 -8.90
N SER A 254 -0.08 14.43 -9.71
CA SER A 254 0.56 15.69 -9.30
C SER A 254 -0.30 16.50 -8.33
N GLY A 255 0.20 16.74 -7.12
CA GLY A 255 -0.39 17.65 -6.13
C GLY A 255 -1.61 17.10 -5.38
N ASN A 256 -2.05 15.86 -5.65
CA ASN A 256 -3.14 15.24 -4.90
C ASN A 256 -2.62 14.65 -3.58
N LYS A 257 -2.57 15.47 -2.54
CA LYS A 257 -2.24 15.06 -1.16
C LYS A 257 -3.47 14.64 -0.34
N LYS A 258 -4.68 14.79 -0.88
CA LYS A 258 -5.94 14.46 -0.19
C LYS A 258 -6.40 13.04 -0.54
N ILE A 259 -5.55 12.08 -0.19
CA ILE A 259 -5.80 10.65 -0.48
C ILE A 259 -6.78 10.01 0.50
N VAL A 260 -6.92 10.56 1.71
CA VAL A 260 -7.74 9.98 2.78
C VAL A 260 -9.22 10.02 2.39
N LYS A 261 -9.83 8.85 2.26
CA LYS A 261 -11.27 8.69 1.98
C LYS A 261 -12.04 8.29 3.22
N ASN A 262 -11.45 7.44 4.05
CA ASN A 262 -12.04 7.01 5.32
C ASN A 262 -11.11 7.40 6.46
N LEU A 263 -11.65 8.01 7.50
CA LEU A 263 -10.86 8.44 8.66
C LEU A 263 -10.56 7.24 9.55
N LEU A 264 -9.30 7.11 9.95
CA LEU A 264 -8.89 6.25 11.04
C LEU A 264 -8.86 7.03 12.35
N PHE A 265 -9.13 6.37 13.45
CA PHE A 265 -9.24 6.94 14.77
C PHE A 265 -8.38 6.22 15.80
N ASP A 266 -7.66 6.98 16.62
CA ASP A 266 -6.95 6.47 17.78
C ASP A 266 -7.79 6.65 19.05
N HIS A 267 -7.78 5.64 19.90
CA HIS A 267 -8.39 5.75 21.23
C HIS A 267 -7.68 6.83 22.05
N ARG A 268 -8.47 7.72 22.66
CA ARG A 268 -7.98 8.76 23.57
C ARG A 268 -8.38 8.39 24.99
N PRO A 269 -7.44 7.93 25.84
CA PRO A 269 -7.75 7.58 27.21
C PRO A 269 -8.16 8.81 28.03
N GLY A 270 -8.99 8.58 29.05
CA GLY A 270 -9.49 9.61 29.96
C GLY A 270 -10.77 10.29 29.47
N TYR A 271 -11.14 11.39 30.13
CA TYR A 271 -12.28 12.24 29.75
C TYR A 271 -11.82 13.69 29.61
N ASP A 272 -12.37 14.36 28.61
CA ASP A 272 -12.14 15.79 28.41
C ASP A 272 -13.16 16.60 29.22
N THR A 273 -12.72 17.17 30.33
CA THR A 273 -13.58 17.89 31.28
C THR A 273 -14.23 19.14 30.70
N HIS A 274 -13.87 19.56 29.48
CA HIS A 274 -14.55 20.63 28.75
C HIS A 274 -15.97 20.21 28.29
N TYR A 275 -16.23 18.91 28.11
CA TYR A 275 -17.57 18.37 27.90
C TYR A 275 -18.39 18.46 29.18
N SER A 276 -19.01 19.62 29.38
CA SER A 276 -19.67 20.00 30.63
C SER A 276 -21.07 20.59 30.42
N VAL A 277 -21.46 20.79 29.15
CA VAL A 277 -22.74 21.38 28.75
C VAL A 277 -23.70 20.26 28.35
N TRP A 278 -24.96 20.39 28.77
CA TRP A 278 -26.04 19.49 28.40
C TRP A 278 -27.18 20.22 27.66
N ILE A 279 -27.68 19.61 26.59
CA ILE A 279 -28.88 20.04 25.86
C ILE A 279 -29.79 18.83 25.67
N ASP A 280 -31.03 18.92 26.16
CA ASP A 280 -32.00 17.81 26.11
C ASP A 280 -32.37 17.41 24.68
N LYS A 281 -32.49 18.38 23.78
CA LYS A 281 -32.89 18.20 22.37
C LYS A 281 -32.02 19.05 21.45
N PRO A 282 -30.89 18.51 20.94
CA PRO A 282 -29.97 19.26 20.08
C PRO A 282 -30.58 19.76 18.77
N ASP A 283 -31.60 19.06 18.24
CA ASP A 283 -32.35 19.39 17.02
C ASP A 283 -33.29 20.59 17.21
N LYS A 284 -33.81 20.77 18.42
CA LYS A 284 -34.65 21.89 18.85
C LYS A 284 -34.06 22.48 20.13
N PRO A 285 -32.89 23.12 20.02
CA PRO A 285 -32.11 23.50 21.19
C PRO A 285 -32.88 24.51 22.03
N GLY A 286 -32.89 24.24 23.34
CA GLY A 286 -33.55 25.08 24.33
C GLY A 286 -32.54 25.60 25.35
N LYS A 287 -32.93 25.48 26.62
CA LYS A 287 -32.11 25.90 27.76
C LYS A 287 -30.88 24.99 27.90
N ILE A 288 -29.74 25.62 28.17
CA ILE A 288 -28.49 24.94 28.48
C ILE A 288 -28.45 24.56 29.95
N LYS A 289 -28.08 23.31 30.26
CA LYS A 289 -27.84 22.79 31.61
C LYS A 289 -26.37 22.42 31.78
N LYS A 290 -25.93 22.24 33.03
CA LYS A 290 -24.62 21.63 33.31
C LYS A 290 -24.76 20.12 33.39
N LEU A 291 -23.81 19.39 32.81
CA LEU A 291 -23.76 17.93 32.90
C LEU A 291 -23.71 17.45 34.36
N THR A 292 -22.98 18.17 35.22
CA THR A 292 -22.93 17.87 36.66
C THR A 292 -24.28 17.93 37.35
N GLU A 293 -25.17 18.85 36.93
CA GLU A 293 -26.52 18.97 37.48
C GLU A 293 -27.40 17.83 36.99
N VAL A 294 -27.29 17.47 35.69
CA VAL A 294 -28.03 16.33 35.10
C VAL A 294 -27.66 15.01 35.77
N LEU A 295 -26.37 14.75 35.99
CA LEU A 295 -25.92 13.56 36.70
C LEU A 295 -26.31 13.56 38.18
N ALA A 296 -26.41 14.75 38.79
CA ALA A 296 -26.85 14.85 40.18
C ALA A 296 -28.34 14.55 40.35
N ASP A 297 -29.16 14.92 39.35
CA ASP A 297 -30.59 14.67 39.33
C ASP A 297 -30.94 13.21 38.95
N ASP A 298 -30.04 12.52 38.23
CA ASP A 298 -30.20 11.09 37.91
C ASP A 298 -29.87 10.21 39.12
N LYS A 299 -30.90 9.59 39.71
CA LYS A 299 -30.77 8.75 40.92
C LYS A 299 -29.79 7.58 40.75
N LYS A 300 -29.70 6.99 39.55
CA LYS A 300 -28.80 5.84 39.31
C LYS A 300 -27.36 6.30 39.22
N MET A 301 -27.10 7.39 38.49
CA MET A 301 -25.77 7.96 38.37
C MET A 301 -25.30 8.49 39.72
N TYR A 302 -26.13 9.25 40.44
CA TYR A 302 -25.75 9.74 41.77
C TYR A 302 -25.36 8.59 42.73
N ALA A 303 -26.16 7.52 42.79
CA ALA A 303 -25.86 6.35 43.60
C ALA A 303 -24.57 5.63 43.16
N GLU A 304 -24.29 5.58 41.86
CA GLU A 304 -23.05 5.00 41.33
C GLU A 304 -21.82 5.82 41.75
N PHE A 305 -21.88 7.15 41.73
CA PHE A 305 -20.79 8.01 42.22
C PHE A 305 -20.54 7.82 43.73
N GLN A 306 -21.60 7.61 44.52
CA GLN A 306 -21.45 7.26 45.94
C GLN A 306 -20.83 5.87 46.13
N ARG A 307 -21.23 4.87 45.31
CA ARG A 307 -20.69 3.51 45.36
C ARG A 307 -19.19 3.47 45.06
N LEU A 308 -18.71 4.37 44.19
CA LEU A 308 -17.30 4.51 43.82
C LEU A 308 -16.48 5.33 44.84
N ASP A 309 -17.09 5.80 45.93
CA ASP A 309 -16.47 6.71 46.91
C ASP A 309 -15.92 8.02 46.29
N LEU A 310 -16.49 8.42 45.15
CA LEU A 310 -16.16 9.68 44.47
C LEU A 310 -16.99 10.85 45.00
N LEU A 311 -18.03 10.57 45.79
CA LEU A 311 -19.01 11.53 46.26
C LEU A 311 -19.52 11.13 47.65
N LYS A 312 -19.47 12.04 48.62
CA LYS A 312 -20.13 11.84 49.92
C LYS A 312 -21.60 12.25 49.84
N LYS A 313 -22.37 11.85 50.85
CA LYS A 313 -23.79 12.24 50.96
C LYS A 313 -23.91 13.77 50.93
N ASP A 314 -24.84 14.28 50.12
CA ASP A 314 -25.14 15.71 49.93
C ASP A 314 -24.03 16.56 49.27
N GLU A 315 -22.98 15.94 48.73
CA GLU A 315 -21.96 16.62 47.92
C GLU A 315 -22.43 16.82 46.46
N LYS A 316 -21.84 17.80 45.77
CA LYS A 316 -22.11 18.07 44.35
C LYS A 316 -21.13 17.31 43.46
N ILE A 317 -21.63 16.69 42.41
CA ILE A 317 -20.79 16.10 41.36
C ILE A 317 -19.99 17.22 40.67
N THR A 318 -18.70 16.95 40.41
CA THR A 318 -17.78 17.88 39.73
C THR A 318 -17.22 17.25 38.46
N ASN A 319 -16.75 18.06 37.49
CA ASN A 319 -16.15 17.52 36.25
C ASN A 319 -14.96 16.58 36.50
N PRO A 320 -14.05 16.84 37.46
CA PRO A 320 -13.01 15.88 37.82
C PRO A 320 -13.55 14.54 38.32
N MET A 321 -14.64 14.55 39.12
CA MET A 321 -15.28 13.31 39.56
C MET A 321 -15.85 12.51 38.38
N ILE A 322 -16.45 13.19 37.39
CA ILE A 322 -16.94 12.54 36.16
C ILE A 322 -15.77 11.88 35.42
N ALA A 323 -14.65 12.59 35.27
CA ALA A 323 -13.46 12.03 34.64
C ALA A 323 -12.92 10.80 35.38
N SER A 324 -12.86 10.83 36.71
CA SER A 324 -12.48 9.67 37.52
C SER A 324 -13.47 8.52 37.39
N ALA A 325 -14.77 8.79 37.42
CA ALA A 325 -15.81 7.77 37.31
C ALA A 325 -15.75 7.05 35.95
N LEU A 326 -15.49 7.79 34.86
CA LEU A 326 -15.34 7.23 33.52
C LEU A 326 -14.14 6.29 33.37
N LEU A 327 -13.14 6.36 34.24
CA LEU A 327 -12.02 5.41 34.22
C LEU A 327 -12.35 4.06 34.84
N ILE A 328 -13.37 3.99 35.72
CA ILE A 328 -13.59 2.82 36.59
C ILE A 328 -15.03 2.29 36.57
N SER A 329 -16.00 3.01 36.01
CA SER A 329 -17.40 2.60 36.00
C SER A 329 -17.95 2.40 34.59
N PRO A 330 -18.23 1.14 34.20
CA PRO A 330 -18.93 0.83 32.95
C PRO A 330 -20.32 1.47 32.87
N ALA A 331 -21.01 1.65 34.01
CA ALA A 331 -22.32 2.28 34.03
C ALA A 331 -22.24 3.76 33.65
N VAL A 332 -21.23 4.49 34.15
CA VAL A 332 -21.01 5.89 33.78
C VAL A 332 -20.52 6.01 32.34
N GLN A 333 -19.65 5.10 31.88
CA GLN A 333 -19.21 5.04 30.48
C GLN A 333 -20.41 4.86 29.54
N LYS A 334 -21.28 3.90 29.83
CA LYS A 334 -22.49 3.65 29.04
C LYS A 334 -23.40 4.89 28.99
N PHE A 335 -23.69 5.48 30.15
CA PHE A 335 -24.52 6.68 30.23
C PHE A 335 -23.97 7.84 29.38
N ILE A 336 -22.67 8.13 29.50
CA ILE A 336 -22.06 9.28 28.83
C ILE A 336 -21.75 9.02 27.35
N TYR A 337 -21.18 7.87 27.01
CA TYR A 337 -20.67 7.58 25.67
C TYR A 337 -21.68 6.88 24.74
N GLU A 338 -22.55 6.03 25.28
CA GLU A 338 -23.50 5.26 24.46
C GLU A 338 -24.89 5.90 24.47
N GLU A 339 -25.40 6.30 25.63
CA GLU A 339 -26.78 6.74 25.78
C GLU A 339 -26.96 8.25 25.51
N HIS A 340 -25.98 9.08 25.91
CA HIS A 340 -26.16 10.54 25.94
C HIS A 340 -25.04 11.36 25.28
N ALA A 341 -24.18 10.73 24.48
CA ALA A 341 -23.10 11.45 23.78
C ALA A 341 -23.63 12.56 22.84
N GLU A 342 -24.86 12.43 22.34
CA GLU A 342 -25.50 13.47 21.53
C GLU A 342 -25.99 14.67 22.36
N ASN A 343 -26.23 14.50 23.65
CA ASN A 343 -26.74 15.54 24.54
C ASN A 343 -25.63 16.37 25.20
N ILE A 344 -24.37 15.92 25.09
CA ILE A 344 -23.23 16.49 25.81
C ILE A 344 -22.37 17.32 24.86
N PHE A 345 -21.98 18.52 25.31
CA PHE A 345 -21.26 19.50 24.52
C PHE A 345 -20.09 20.12 25.28
N GLN A 346 -19.09 20.59 24.52
CA GLN A 346 -18.03 21.47 24.98
C GLN A 346 -18.20 22.87 24.36
N GLU A 347 -17.77 23.90 25.09
CA GLU A 347 -17.75 25.28 24.57
C GLU A 347 -16.45 25.54 23.81
N MET A 348 -16.56 25.98 22.56
CA MET A 348 -15.43 26.25 21.68
C MET A 348 -15.57 27.63 21.04
N MET A 349 -14.45 28.28 20.73
CA MET A 349 -14.48 29.52 19.95
C MET A 349 -15.09 29.26 18.57
N ALA A 350 -16.13 30.02 18.23
CA ALA A 350 -16.81 29.85 16.94
C ALA A 350 -15.93 30.38 15.80
N LYS A 351 -15.61 29.52 14.83
CA LYS A 351 -14.82 29.89 13.63
C LYS A 351 -15.68 30.19 12.40
N ILE A 352 -17.01 30.18 12.55
CA ILE A 352 -17.95 30.38 11.46
C ILE A 352 -18.36 31.85 11.33
N LYS A 353 -18.58 32.32 10.09
CA LYS A 353 -19.19 33.63 9.84
C LYS A 353 -20.70 33.50 9.92
N VAL A 354 -21.32 34.32 10.77
CA VAL A 354 -22.76 34.30 11.03
C VAL A 354 -23.31 35.71 10.79
N PRO A 355 -24.47 35.86 10.13
CA PRO A 355 -25.13 37.15 9.94
C PRO A 355 -25.41 37.87 11.27
N ASP A 356 -25.41 39.21 11.25
CA ASP A 356 -25.53 40.00 12.50
C ASP A 356 -26.92 39.88 13.14
N ASP A 357 -27.97 39.63 12.35
CA ASP A 357 -29.32 39.35 12.86
C ASP A 357 -29.40 38.04 13.64
N VAL A 358 -28.62 37.02 13.23
CA VAL A 358 -28.51 35.76 13.96
C VAL A 358 -27.69 35.95 15.23
N LYS A 359 -26.56 36.67 15.16
CA LYS A 359 -25.75 36.99 16.35
C LYS A 359 -26.54 37.74 17.42
N ALA A 360 -27.39 38.69 17.00
CA ALA A 360 -28.24 39.47 17.90
C ALA A 360 -29.27 38.60 18.67
N LYS A 361 -29.63 37.43 18.14
CA LYS A 361 -30.57 36.48 18.78
C LYS A 361 -29.89 35.52 19.75
N LEU A 362 -28.55 35.43 19.74
CA LEU A 362 -27.81 34.51 20.61
C LEU A 362 -27.86 34.97 22.07
N LYS A 363 -28.24 34.06 22.96
CA LYS A 363 -28.24 34.27 24.41
C LYS A 363 -27.17 33.42 25.09
N ASN A 364 -26.94 33.66 26.38
CA ASN A 364 -25.95 32.93 27.17
C ASN A 364 -26.46 31.60 27.74
N ASP A 365 -27.76 31.48 27.92
CA ASP A 365 -28.46 30.39 28.60
C ASP A 365 -29.24 29.47 27.65
N THR A 366 -29.31 29.83 26.36
CA THR A 366 -29.95 29.03 25.32
C THR A 366 -29.01 28.77 24.16
N ALA A 367 -29.08 27.57 23.59
CA ALA A 367 -28.39 27.25 22.34
C ALA A 367 -29.30 27.56 21.15
N THR A 368 -28.70 28.02 20.04
CA THR A 368 -29.40 28.32 18.79
C THR A 368 -28.78 27.51 17.66
N LEU A 369 -29.59 26.79 16.88
CA LEU A 369 -29.14 26.03 15.72
C LEU A 369 -29.04 26.93 14.50
N HIS A 370 -27.87 26.99 13.86
CA HIS A 370 -27.64 27.71 12.62
C HIS A 370 -26.72 26.91 11.69
N LYS A 371 -27.23 26.52 10.51
CA LYS A 371 -26.48 25.76 9.49
C LYS A 371 -25.77 24.51 10.06
N GLY A 372 -26.43 23.79 10.97
CA GLY A 372 -25.87 22.59 11.62
C GLY A 372 -24.89 22.86 12.76
N TYR A 373 -24.69 24.12 13.14
CA TYR A 373 -23.89 24.52 14.31
C TYR A 373 -24.79 24.97 15.45
N LEU A 374 -24.52 24.51 16.66
CA LEU A 374 -25.14 25.01 17.88
C LEU A 374 -24.30 26.16 18.43
N LEU A 375 -24.95 27.31 18.62
CA LEU A 375 -24.30 28.57 18.96
C LEU A 375 -24.92 29.20 20.20
N LYS A 376 -24.10 29.92 20.96
CA LYS A 376 -24.51 30.77 22.08
C LYS A 376 -23.65 32.03 22.15
N ASN A 377 -24.08 33.00 22.94
CA ASN A 377 -23.25 34.12 23.37
C ASN A 377 -22.58 33.76 24.71
N ASN A 378 -21.34 34.15 24.95
CA ASN A 378 -20.70 33.93 26.27
C ASN A 378 -21.12 34.96 27.34
N GLY A 379 -22.05 35.87 27.03
CA GLY A 379 -22.47 36.97 27.89
C GLY A 379 -21.52 38.19 27.85
N ARG A 380 -20.36 38.07 27.19
CA ARG A 380 -19.39 39.16 26.96
C ARG A 380 -19.38 39.62 25.49
N GLY A 381 -20.34 39.17 24.69
CA GLY A 381 -20.48 39.54 23.28
C GLY A 381 -19.77 38.59 22.29
N ASN A 382 -19.01 37.60 22.78
CA ASN A 382 -18.36 36.64 21.88
C ASN A 382 -19.30 35.47 21.57
N MET A 383 -19.26 35.05 20.31
CA MET A 383 -19.97 33.86 19.83
C MET A 383 -19.18 32.60 20.15
N ILE A 384 -19.86 31.63 20.75
CA ILE A 384 -19.33 30.32 21.12
C ILE A 384 -20.08 29.25 20.33
N GLN A 385 -19.33 28.27 19.84
CA GLN A 385 -19.84 27.06 19.22
C GLN A 385 -19.86 25.94 20.26
N LEU A 386 -20.94 25.16 20.27
CA LEU A 386 -21.08 23.97 21.09
C LEU A 386 -20.67 22.75 20.27
N GLY A 387 -19.52 22.17 20.61
CA GLY A 387 -19.00 20.94 19.99
C GLY A 387 -19.59 19.71 20.66
N GLN A 388 -20.26 18.86 19.90
CA GLN A 388 -20.98 17.68 20.42
C GLN A 388 -20.03 16.51 20.72
N LEU A 389 -20.23 15.84 21.86
CA LEU A 389 -19.39 14.73 22.31
C LEU A 389 -19.44 13.52 21.36
N SER A 390 -20.61 13.21 20.80
CA SER A 390 -20.79 12.11 19.84
C SER A 390 -19.87 12.20 18.61
N ARG A 391 -19.37 13.40 18.26
CA ARG A 391 -18.37 13.56 17.18
C ARG A 391 -16.97 13.07 17.56
N SER A 392 -16.68 12.96 18.85
CA SER A 392 -15.39 12.53 19.40
C SER A 392 -15.49 11.17 20.10
N VAL A 393 -16.65 10.52 20.09
CA VAL A 393 -16.89 9.20 20.70
C VAL A 393 -17.19 8.19 19.61
N GLY A 394 -16.72 6.97 19.78
CA GLY A 394 -17.00 5.84 18.91
C GLY A 394 -15.94 4.75 19.00
N PRO A 395 -15.99 3.74 18.12
CA PRO A 395 -14.93 2.75 18.02
C PRO A 395 -13.62 3.38 17.50
N ALA A 396 -12.50 2.95 18.07
CA ALA A 396 -11.15 3.26 17.59
C ALA A 396 -10.61 2.13 16.70
N ASP A 397 -9.62 2.47 15.87
CA ASP A 397 -8.91 1.56 14.97
C ASP A 397 -7.64 1.00 15.64
N ASP A 398 -7.67 0.79 16.96
CA ASP A 398 -6.64 0.06 17.69
C ASP A 398 -6.91 -1.45 17.64
N ASN A 399 -5.98 -2.26 18.15
CA ASN A 399 -6.09 -3.72 18.08
C ASN A 399 -7.31 -4.28 18.85
N ALA A 400 -7.85 -3.54 19.81
CA ALA A 400 -8.98 -3.98 20.64
C ALA A 400 -10.34 -3.46 20.15
N GLY A 401 -10.37 -2.55 19.17
CA GLY A 401 -11.61 -1.90 18.74
C GLY A 401 -12.23 -1.03 19.85
N THR A 402 -11.39 -0.38 20.66
CA THR A 402 -11.82 0.26 21.91
C THR A 402 -12.90 1.32 21.64
N PHE A 403 -14.08 1.16 22.26
CA PHE A 403 -15.14 2.17 22.21
C PHE A 403 -14.91 3.25 23.27
N GLY A 404 -15.01 4.51 22.87
CA GLY A 404 -14.91 5.64 23.80
C GLY A 404 -14.48 6.90 23.09
N LEU A 405 -13.79 7.79 23.82
CA LEU A 405 -13.19 8.97 23.21
C LEU A 405 -12.12 8.56 22.19
N ARG A 406 -12.13 9.24 21.04
CA ARG A 406 -11.23 8.99 19.92
C ARG A 406 -10.80 10.27 19.24
N THR A 407 -9.64 10.22 18.58
CA THR A 407 -9.10 11.31 17.77
C THR A 407 -8.77 10.80 16.38
N ILE A 408 -8.81 11.66 15.37
CA ILE A 408 -8.36 11.29 14.02
C ILE A 408 -6.87 10.94 14.08
N ARG A 409 -6.51 9.79 13.51
CA ARG A 409 -5.14 9.29 13.42
C ARG A 409 -4.33 10.14 12.44
N GLY A 410 -3.12 10.50 12.85
CA GLY A 410 -2.13 11.21 12.03
C GLY A 410 -1.10 10.28 11.39
N SER A 411 0.11 10.79 11.14
CA SER A 411 1.23 10.02 10.60
C SER A 411 2.00 9.21 11.65
N LEU A 412 1.63 9.27 12.92
CA LEU A 412 2.25 8.49 13.99
C LEU A 412 1.34 7.30 14.35
N TRP A 413 1.68 6.11 13.85
CA TRP A 413 0.89 4.90 14.02
C TRP A 413 1.42 4.09 15.20
N LYS A 414 0.74 4.20 16.34
CA LYS A 414 1.11 3.54 17.59
C LYS A 414 0.40 2.20 17.75
N GLY A 415 0.91 1.38 18.67
CA GLY A 415 0.24 0.15 19.13
C GLY A 415 0.43 -1.07 18.23
N PHE A 416 1.12 -0.96 17.10
CA PHE A 416 1.38 -2.10 16.22
C PHE A 416 2.33 -3.14 16.81
N TYR A 417 3.01 -2.83 17.92
CA TYR A 417 3.75 -3.84 18.68
C TYR A 417 2.88 -5.01 19.14
N SER A 418 1.59 -4.79 19.45
CA SER A 418 0.72 -5.89 19.88
C SER A 418 0.34 -6.81 18.75
N ASP A 419 0.22 -6.26 17.54
CA ASP A 419 0.07 -7.03 16.33
C ASP A 419 1.33 -7.86 16.06
N MET A 420 2.52 -7.25 16.17
CA MET A 420 3.79 -7.95 15.97
C MET A 420 4.00 -9.11 16.96
N MET A 421 3.45 -9.05 18.18
CA MET A 421 3.47 -10.17 19.12
C MET A 421 2.60 -11.36 18.70
N ASN A 422 1.57 -11.13 17.86
CA ASN A 422 0.63 -12.15 17.42
C ASN A 422 0.75 -12.48 15.93
N VAL A 423 1.59 -11.78 15.17
CA VAL A 423 1.71 -11.89 13.72
C VAL A 423 2.03 -13.32 13.25
N ALA A 424 2.74 -14.11 14.06
CA ALA A 424 3.03 -15.51 13.77
C ALA A 424 1.75 -16.37 13.64
N LYS A 425 0.67 -16.02 14.36
CA LYS A 425 -0.61 -16.74 14.36
C LYS A 425 -1.51 -16.38 13.17
N GLU A 426 -1.28 -15.24 12.52
CA GLU A 426 -2.06 -14.83 11.35
C GLU A 426 -1.81 -15.76 10.16
N GLY A 427 -2.74 -15.91 9.23
CA GLY A 427 -2.53 -16.68 8.00
C GLY A 427 -2.16 -18.16 8.20
N GLY A 428 -2.86 -18.86 9.09
CA GLY A 428 -2.76 -20.33 9.22
C GLY A 428 -1.44 -20.86 9.79
N GLU A 429 -0.77 -20.08 10.64
CA GLU A 429 0.44 -20.47 11.39
C GLU A 429 1.64 -20.91 10.52
N VAL A 430 1.72 -20.43 9.27
CA VAL A 430 2.89 -20.66 8.40
C VAL A 430 4.08 -19.81 8.86
N PRO A 431 5.28 -20.41 9.03
CA PRO A 431 6.43 -19.70 9.61
C PRO A 431 7.03 -18.69 8.63
N PHE A 432 6.82 -17.42 8.96
CA PHE A 432 7.50 -16.26 8.38
C PHE A 432 8.01 -15.41 9.54
N LYS A 433 9.16 -15.79 10.09
CA LYS A 433 9.67 -15.20 11.32
C LYS A 433 10.11 -13.75 11.15
N ASN A 434 10.64 -13.41 9.96
CA ASN A 434 11.00 -12.05 9.57
C ASN A 434 10.25 -11.63 8.31
N GLY A 435 9.89 -10.35 8.20
CA GLY A 435 9.23 -9.76 7.02
C GLY A 435 7.70 -9.88 6.97
N LYS A 436 7.07 -10.67 7.86
CA LYS A 436 5.60 -10.74 7.93
C LYS A 436 5.04 -9.45 8.53
N LYS A 437 4.23 -8.75 7.75
CA LYS A 437 3.54 -7.53 8.18
C LYS A 437 2.13 -7.86 8.69
N PRO A 438 1.61 -7.18 9.72
CA PRO A 438 0.28 -7.47 10.27
C PRO A 438 -0.85 -7.22 9.26
N VAL A 439 -1.84 -8.10 9.23
CA VAL A 439 -3.06 -7.92 8.42
C VAL A 439 -3.74 -6.58 8.73
N ARG A 440 -3.85 -6.21 10.01
CA ARG A 440 -4.45 -4.94 10.45
C ARG A 440 -3.78 -3.73 9.82
N LEU A 441 -2.45 -3.76 9.64
CA LEU A 441 -1.70 -2.65 9.04
C LEU A 441 -2.14 -2.40 7.60
N ILE A 442 -2.08 -3.45 6.77
CA ILE A 442 -2.37 -3.34 5.34
C ILE A 442 -3.85 -3.02 5.12
N LYS A 443 -4.73 -3.64 5.91
CA LYS A 443 -6.18 -3.38 5.89
C LYS A 443 -6.50 -1.94 6.25
N GLN A 444 -5.84 -1.38 7.26
CA GLN A 444 -6.02 0.03 7.63
C GLN A 444 -5.50 0.98 6.55
N LEU A 445 -4.38 0.67 5.89
CA LEU A 445 -3.89 1.47 4.75
C LEU A 445 -4.90 1.44 3.57
N ALA A 446 -5.40 0.25 3.22
CA ALA A 446 -6.40 0.08 2.16
C ALA A 446 -7.72 0.82 2.49
N HIS A 447 -8.19 0.70 3.74
CA HIS A 447 -9.35 1.44 4.21
C HIS A 447 -9.11 2.95 4.17
N TRP A 448 -7.95 3.42 4.61
CA TRP A 448 -7.61 4.84 4.70
C TRP A 448 -7.71 5.56 3.36
N ILE A 449 -7.23 4.93 2.28
CA ILE A 449 -7.31 5.48 0.91
C ILE A 449 -8.60 5.13 0.17
N GLY A 450 -9.48 4.34 0.79
CA GLY A 450 -10.75 3.90 0.20
C GLY A 450 -10.59 3.00 -1.02
N VAL A 451 -9.86 1.88 -0.87
CA VAL A 451 -9.84 0.81 -1.89
C VAL A 451 -11.26 0.28 -2.08
N GLY A 452 -11.83 0.55 -3.25
CA GLY A 452 -13.18 0.18 -3.65
C GLY A 452 -13.34 -1.32 -3.87
N GLN A 453 -14.58 -1.76 -4.06
CA GLN A 453 -14.93 -3.18 -4.14
C GLN A 453 -14.43 -3.88 -5.41
N ASP A 454 -14.13 -3.17 -6.49
CA ASP A 454 -13.62 -3.77 -7.75
C ASP A 454 -12.16 -3.37 -8.05
N ASP A 455 -11.51 -2.71 -7.09
CA ASP A 455 -10.15 -2.23 -7.24
C ASP A 455 -9.12 -3.37 -7.21
N ILE A 456 -7.96 -3.12 -7.82
CA ILE A 456 -6.82 -4.05 -7.83
C ILE A 456 -5.77 -3.56 -6.83
N VAL A 457 -5.30 -4.47 -5.98
CA VAL A 457 -4.16 -4.27 -5.09
C VAL A 457 -2.97 -5.10 -5.59
N LEU A 458 -1.76 -4.57 -5.48
CA LEU A 458 -0.54 -5.25 -5.92
C LEU A 458 0.55 -5.22 -4.87
N ASP A 459 1.27 -6.34 -4.74
CA ASP A 459 2.47 -6.45 -3.95
C ASP A 459 3.56 -7.18 -4.74
N ALA A 460 4.61 -6.44 -5.11
CA ALA A 460 5.75 -6.98 -5.87
C ALA A 460 6.84 -7.59 -4.97
N PHE A 461 6.65 -7.54 -3.64
CA PHE A 461 7.51 -8.11 -2.62
C PHE A 461 6.63 -8.91 -1.65
N ALA A 462 5.85 -9.85 -2.19
CA ALA A 462 4.71 -10.41 -1.49
C ALA A 462 5.06 -11.04 -0.14
N GLY A 463 6.24 -11.65 -0.01
CA GLY A 463 6.71 -12.26 1.24
C GLY A 463 5.71 -13.29 1.74
N SER A 464 5.07 -13.03 2.87
CA SER A 464 4.02 -13.90 3.41
C SER A 464 2.67 -13.82 2.67
N GLY A 465 2.49 -12.90 1.72
CA GLY A 465 1.22 -12.69 1.03
C GLY A 465 0.16 -11.99 1.89
N THR A 466 0.56 -11.17 2.86
CA THR A 466 -0.38 -10.44 3.74
C THR A 466 -1.35 -9.58 2.93
N THR A 467 -0.86 -8.92 1.87
CA THR A 467 -1.68 -8.08 0.98
C THR A 467 -2.81 -8.87 0.31
N GLY A 468 -2.57 -10.13 -0.07
CA GLY A 468 -3.61 -11.01 -0.64
C GLY A 468 -4.66 -11.41 0.38
N GLU A 469 -4.26 -11.77 1.59
CA GLU A 469 -5.19 -12.07 2.69
C GLU A 469 -6.10 -10.88 3.02
N VAL A 470 -5.55 -9.66 3.04
CA VAL A 470 -6.37 -8.46 3.28
C VAL A 470 -7.44 -8.28 2.21
N ALA A 471 -7.10 -8.48 0.94
CA ALA A 471 -8.09 -8.39 -0.14
C ALA A 471 -9.20 -9.46 0.00
N MET A 472 -8.83 -10.70 0.36
CA MET A 472 -9.78 -11.79 0.64
C MET A 472 -10.73 -11.42 1.79
N GLN A 473 -10.19 -10.99 2.93
CA GLN A 473 -10.99 -10.60 4.10
C GLN A 473 -11.94 -9.45 3.78
N MET A 474 -11.43 -8.39 3.13
CA MET A 474 -12.27 -7.24 2.75
C MET A 474 -13.41 -7.64 1.81
N ASN A 475 -13.17 -8.57 0.87
CA ASN A 475 -14.23 -9.04 -0.03
C ASN A 475 -15.34 -9.80 0.71
N VAL A 476 -15.01 -10.57 1.75
CA VAL A 476 -16.03 -11.24 2.57
C VAL A 476 -16.79 -10.25 3.43
N GLU A 477 -16.09 -9.27 4.02
CA GLU A 477 -16.68 -8.30 4.93
C GLU A 477 -17.68 -7.36 4.26
N ASP A 478 -17.40 -6.94 3.03
CA ASP A 478 -18.24 -5.98 2.31
C ASP A 478 -18.87 -6.54 1.02
N ASN A 479 -18.82 -7.86 0.82
CA ASN A 479 -19.27 -8.55 -0.39
C ASN A 479 -18.64 -7.94 -1.67
N GLY A 480 -17.36 -7.59 -1.57
CA GLY A 480 -16.55 -7.01 -2.62
C GLY A 480 -15.96 -8.04 -3.59
N ASN A 481 -15.31 -7.51 -4.61
CA ASN A 481 -14.74 -8.24 -5.75
C ASN A 481 -13.29 -7.80 -6.04
N ARG A 482 -12.58 -7.33 -5.01
CA ARG A 482 -11.21 -6.79 -5.12
C ARG A 482 -10.30 -7.88 -5.62
N ARG A 483 -9.33 -7.50 -6.44
CA ARG A 483 -8.34 -8.42 -6.99
C ARG A 483 -6.98 -8.14 -6.38
N PHE A 484 -6.20 -9.18 -6.13
CA PHE A 484 -4.79 -9.03 -5.79
C PHE A 484 -3.87 -9.60 -6.86
N ILE A 485 -2.71 -8.96 -7.03
CA ILE A 485 -1.57 -9.47 -7.80
C ILE A 485 -0.37 -9.52 -6.86
N LEU A 486 0.11 -10.71 -6.57
CA LEU A 486 1.28 -10.95 -5.73
C LEU A 486 2.42 -11.49 -6.57
N ILE A 487 3.61 -10.91 -6.42
CA ILE A 487 4.83 -11.40 -7.08
C ILE A 487 5.81 -11.83 -6.00
N GLN A 488 6.31 -13.05 -6.11
CA GLN A 488 7.26 -13.61 -5.16
C GLN A 488 8.34 -14.41 -5.88
N TRP A 489 9.59 -14.12 -5.56
CA TRP A 489 10.72 -14.91 -6.03
C TRP A 489 10.78 -16.27 -5.33
N ALA A 490 11.11 -17.32 -6.09
CA ALA A 490 11.34 -18.67 -5.59
C ALA A 490 12.71 -18.79 -4.90
N GLN A 491 12.92 -18.03 -3.83
CA GLN A 491 14.14 -18.09 -3.03
C GLN A 491 14.31 -19.48 -2.43
N ASP A 492 15.45 -20.12 -2.76
CA ASP A 492 15.78 -21.47 -2.32
C ASP A 492 16.01 -21.56 -0.80
N LEU A 493 15.45 -22.61 -0.20
CA LEU A 493 15.56 -22.98 1.21
C LEU A 493 16.24 -24.35 1.39
N SER A 494 16.82 -24.92 0.34
CA SER A 494 17.59 -26.16 0.41
C SER A 494 18.79 -26.03 1.36
N GLU A 495 19.47 -24.88 1.34
CA GLU A 495 20.62 -24.53 2.17
C GLU A 495 20.32 -23.29 3.05
N PRO A 496 19.56 -23.46 4.16
CA PRO A 496 19.06 -22.33 4.94
C PRO A 496 20.17 -21.59 5.71
N LYS A 497 20.23 -20.28 5.52
CA LYS A 497 21.11 -19.33 6.21
C LYS A 497 20.35 -18.62 7.33
N GLY A 498 20.72 -18.90 8.58
CA GLY A 498 20.07 -18.32 9.76
C GLY A 498 18.85 -19.11 10.25
N ASP A 499 18.35 -18.75 11.43
CA ASP A 499 17.32 -19.55 12.12
C ASP A 499 15.94 -19.47 11.46
N ASP A 500 15.62 -18.36 10.80
CA ASP A 500 14.33 -18.17 10.16
C ASP A 500 14.17 -19.05 8.92
N GLN A 501 15.21 -19.12 8.08
CA GLN A 501 15.22 -20.01 6.92
C GLN A 501 15.22 -21.48 7.35
N LYS A 502 15.86 -21.83 8.47
CA LYS A 502 15.82 -23.21 9.00
C LYS A 502 14.42 -23.61 9.42
N GLU A 503 13.69 -22.72 10.09
CA GLU A 503 12.31 -22.96 10.50
C GLU A 503 11.38 -23.10 9.29
N ALA A 504 11.50 -22.18 8.32
CA ALA A 504 10.80 -22.22 7.04
C ALA A 504 11.07 -23.53 6.26
N ALA A 505 12.34 -23.91 6.10
CA ALA A 505 12.73 -25.15 5.42
C ALA A 505 12.23 -26.40 6.16
N LYS A 506 12.25 -26.39 7.50
CA LYS A 506 11.71 -27.48 8.31
C LYS A 506 10.22 -27.65 8.05
N PHE A 507 9.46 -26.56 8.08
CA PHE A 507 8.03 -26.58 7.80
C PHE A 507 7.72 -27.10 6.39
N CYS A 508 8.46 -26.66 5.37
CA CYS A 508 8.30 -27.20 4.01
C CYS A 508 8.49 -28.73 3.98
N ARG A 509 9.54 -29.26 4.63
CA ARG A 509 9.77 -30.72 4.70
C ARG A 509 8.66 -31.46 5.44
N GLU A 510 8.15 -30.89 6.53
CA GLU A 510 7.08 -31.50 7.33
C GLU A 510 5.72 -31.51 6.60
N ASN A 511 5.51 -30.62 5.62
CA ASN A 511 4.27 -30.48 4.87
C ASN A 511 4.40 -30.90 3.38
N ASP A 512 5.51 -31.57 3.01
CA ASP A 512 5.80 -32.00 1.62
C ASP A 512 5.71 -30.88 0.58
N LEU A 513 6.23 -29.70 0.94
CA LEU A 513 6.27 -28.52 0.08
C LEU A 513 7.65 -28.35 -0.56
N PRO A 514 7.74 -27.77 -1.77
CA PRO A 514 9.02 -27.36 -2.33
C PRO A 514 9.76 -26.43 -1.36
N LEU A 515 11.09 -26.58 -1.30
CA LEU A 515 11.96 -25.83 -0.39
C LEU A 515 12.22 -24.43 -0.94
N ASN A 516 11.19 -23.60 -1.02
CA ASN A 516 11.33 -22.20 -1.42
C ASN A 516 10.27 -21.30 -0.75
N ILE A 517 10.54 -19.99 -0.73
CA ILE A 517 9.66 -19.00 -0.06
C ILE A 517 8.27 -18.91 -0.69
N ILE A 518 8.15 -19.01 -2.01
CA ILE A 518 6.84 -18.92 -2.66
C ILE A 518 5.92 -20.09 -2.28
N SER A 519 6.47 -21.27 -2.00
CA SER A 519 5.68 -22.42 -1.52
C SER A 519 5.05 -22.14 -0.16
N LEU A 520 5.75 -21.45 0.74
CA LEU A 520 5.19 -20.97 2.01
C LEU A 520 4.11 -19.90 1.80
N THR A 521 4.33 -19.01 0.83
CA THR A 521 3.37 -17.96 0.46
C THR A 521 2.06 -18.58 -0.04
N LYS A 522 2.17 -19.54 -0.95
CA LYS A 522 1.06 -20.32 -1.51
C LYS A 522 0.32 -21.07 -0.40
N GLU A 523 1.05 -21.79 0.44
CA GLU A 523 0.45 -22.56 1.55
C GLU A 523 -0.28 -21.64 2.54
N ARG A 524 0.29 -20.49 2.89
CA ARG A 524 -0.37 -19.50 3.74
C ARG A 524 -1.68 -19.01 3.12
N LEU A 525 -1.69 -18.61 1.85
CA LEU A 525 -2.91 -18.14 1.17
C LEU A 525 -3.95 -19.25 1.04
N LYS A 526 -3.52 -20.49 0.82
CA LYS A 526 -4.41 -21.67 0.80
C LYS A 526 -5.09 -21.88 2.15
N ARG A 527 -4.35 -21.80 3.26
CA ARG A 527 -4.92 -21.90 4.62
C ARG A 527 -5.87 -20.74 4.94
N VAL A 528 -5.51 -19.52 4.56
CA VAL A 528 -6.39 -18.34 4.69
C VAL A 528 -7.70 -18.56 3.93
N HIS A 529 -7.60 -19.00 2.67
CA HIS A 529 -8.78 -19.29 1.84
C HIS A 529 -9.71 -20.31 2.52
N GLN A 530 -9.16 -21.41 3.04
CA GLN A 530 -9.92 -22.44 3.75
C GLN A 530 -10.57 -21.88 5.03
N ASN A 531 -9.80 -21.19 5.87
CA ASN A 531 -10.31 -20.62 7.12
C ASN A 531 -11.47 -19.65 6.86
N ILE A 532 -11.35 -18.79 5.84
CA ILE A 532 -12.41 -17.83 5.49
C ILE A 532 -13.67 -18.57 5.02
N LEU A 533 -13.54 -19.64 4.22
CA LEU A 533 -14.70 -20.44 3.80
C LEU A 533 -15.38 -21.16 4.97
N GLU A 534 -14.60 -21.62 5.96
CA GLU A 534 -15.12 -22.24 7.18
C GLU A 534 -15.84 -21.22 8.09
N GLU A 535 -15.28 -20.01 8.23
CA GLU A 535 -15.86 -18.92 9.01
C GLU A 535 -17.09 -18.29 8.32
N HIS A 536 -17.12 -18.31 6.98
CA HIS A 536 -18.15 -17.67 6.16
C HIS A 536 -18.67 -18.59 5.03
N PRO A 537 -19.36 -19.70 5.37
CA PRO A 537 -19.79 -20.71 4.40
C PRO A 537 -20.79 -20.21 3.35
N ASP A 538 -21.55 -19.15 3.68
CA ASP A 538 -22.54 -18.54 2.79
C ASP A 538 -21.95 -17.46 1.87
N SER A 539 -20.62 -17.22 1.94
CA SER A 539 -19.97 -16.18 1.15
C SER A 539 -19.88 -16.57 -0.33
N SER A 540 -20.34 -15.68 -1.20
CA SER A 540 -20.13 -15.79 -2.66
C SER A 540 -18.85 -15.09 -3.14
N ALA A 541 -18.00 -14.63 -2.21
CA ALA A 541 -16.78 -13.90 -2.56
C ALA A 541 -15.79 -14.79 -3.30
N ASN A 542 -15.12 -14.24 -4.31
CA ASN A 542 -14.08 -14.94 -5.05
C ASN A 542 -12.73 -14.81 -4.31
N LEU A 543 -12.39 -15.84 -3.54
CA LEU A 543 -11.26 -15.84 -2.59
C LEU A 543 -10.07 -16.67 -3.06
N GLY A 544 -10.20 -17.39 -4.17
CA GLY A 544 -9.13 -18.23 -4.71
C GLY A 544 -7.99 -17.43 -5.33
N PHE A 545 -7.00 -18.06 -5.95
CA PHE A 545 -6.00 -17.42 -6.82
C PHE A 545 -5.51 -18.37 -7.91
N LYS A 546 -5.06 -17.80 -9.03
CA LYS A 546 -4.36 -18.51 -10.09
C LYS A 546 -2.86 -18.37 -9.96
N MET A 547 -2.14 -19.46 -10.20
CA MET A 547 -0.69 -19.53 -10.13
C MET A 547 -0.06 -19.34 -11.51
N TYR A 548 0.95 -18.47 -11.57
CA TYR A 548 1.74 -18.26 -12.78
C TYR A 548 3.22 -18.36 -12.45
N LYS A 549 4.00 -18.81 -13.43
CA LYS A 549 5.46 -18.81 -13.37
C LYS A 549 6.04 -17.98 -14.51
N TYR A 550 7.00 -17.11 -14.20
CA TYR A 550 7.76 -16.44 -15.23
C TYR A 550 8.68 -17.47 -15.93
N VAL A 551 8.64 -17.47 -17.26
CA VAL A 551 9.42 -18.39 -18.10
C VAL A 551 9.91 -17.65 -19.34
N PRO A 552 10.95 -18.15 -20.04
CA PRO A 552 11.29 -17.63 -21.37
C PRO A 552 10.07 -17.64 -22.31
N SER A 553 10.02 -16.69 -23.25
CA SER A 553 8.95 -16.58 -24.24
C SER A 553 8.75 -17.91 -24.99
N ASN A 554 7.49 -18.26 -25.23
CA ASN A 554 7.10 -19.40 -26.07
C ASN A 554 7.38 -19.14 -27.56
N ILE A 555 7.67 -17.88 -27.92
CA ILE A 555 7.97 -17.44 -29.26
C ILE A 555 9.48 -17.30 -29.39
N LYS A 556 10.09 -18.02 -30.34
CA LYS A 556 11.53 -17.97 -30.59
C LYS A 556 11.93 -16.55 -30.99
N ASN A 557 12.91 -15.98 -30.28
CA ASN A 557 13.45 -14.66 -30.59
C ASN A 557 14.15 -14.68 -31.94
N TRP A 558 13.77 -13.74 -32.82
CA TRP A 558 14.35 -13.55 -34.16
C TRP A 558 15.80 -13.04 -34.17
N ASN A 559 16.41 -12.83 -33.01
CA ASN A 559 17.61 -12.01 -32.89
C ASN A 559 18.90 -12.82 -33.01
N ASN A 560 19.10 -13.50 -34.13
CA ASN A 560 20.39 -13.68 -34.80
C ASN A 560 20.23 -14.60 -36.02
N PRO A 561 20.00 -14.08 -37.24
CA PRO A 561 20.26 -14.89 -38.44
C PRO A 561 21.74 -15.24 -38.44
N ASN A 562 22.09 -16.49 -38.16
CA ASN A 562 23.46 -16.95 -38.32
C ASN A 562 23.72 -17.08 -39.83
N PRO A 563 24.54 -16.21 -40.45
CA PRO A 563 24.75 -16.25 -41.90
C PRO A 563 25.44 -17.56 -42.34
N GLU A 564 26.07 -18.28 -41.40
CA GLU A 564 26.76 -19.54 -41.64
C GLU A 564 25.82 -20.76 -41.62
N ASP A 565 24.60 -20.65 -41.06
CA ASP A 565 23.69 -21.78 -40.88
C ASP A 565 22.25 -21.45 -41.32
N LEU A 566 22.12 -21.13 -42.61
CA LEU A 566 20.87 -20.70 -43.25
C LEU A 566 19.72 -21.70 -43.10
N GLN A 567 20.04 -23.00 -43.03
CA GLN A 567 19.03 -24.06 -42.90
C GLN A 567 18.37 -24.02 -41.53
N LYS A 568 19.16 -23.91 -40.45
CA LYS A 568 18.65 -23.76 -39.09
C LYS A 568 17.82 -22.50 -38.93
N THR A 569 18.27 -21.38 -39.51
CA THR A 569 17.49 -20.14 -39.53
C THR A 569 16.16 -20.31 -40.27
N LEU A 570 16.11 -20.99 -41.41
CA LEU A 570 14.85 -21.25 -42.13
C LEU A 570 13.90 -22.20 -41.36
N GLU A 571 14.42 -23.18 -40.63
CA GLU A 571 13.62 -24.06 -39.78
C GLU A 571 13.03 -23.32 -38.57
N GLU A 572 13.79 -22.40 -37.96
CA GLU A 572 13.30 -21.51 -36.90
C GLU A 572 12.21 -20.54 -37.40
N PHE A 573 12.23 -20.17 -38.70
CA PHE A 573 11.15 -19.39 -39.33
C PHE A 573 9.87 -20.21 -39.54
N ILE A 574 9.98 -21.52 -39.78
CA ILE A 574 8.81 -22.40 -39.98
C ILE A 574 8.17 -22.74 -38.63
N ASN A 575 8.98 -23.03 -37.61
CA ASN A 575 8.53 -23.37 -36.26
C ASN A 575 8.85 -22.25 -35.25
N VAL A 576 7.99 -21.23 -35.26
CA VAL A 576 8.11 -20.00 -34.45
C VAL A 576 7.85 -20.24 -32.95
N VAL A 577 7.13 -21.31 -32.61
CA VAL A 577 6.75 -21.67 -31.23
C VAL A 577 7.67 -22.76 -30.70
N ASN A 578 7.99 -22.70 -29.41
CA ASN A 578 8.73 -23.77 -28.73
C ASN A 578 7.90 -25.06 -28.68
N GLU A 579 8.54 -26.21 -28.91
CA GLU A 579 7.85 -27.50 -29.05
C GLU A 579 7.17 -27.95 -27.75
N ASP A 580 7.67 -27.50 -26.59
CA ASP A 580 7.12 -27.82 -25.26
C ASP A 580 5.97 -26.89 -24.82
N SER A 581 5.62 -25.87 -25.63
CA SER A 581 4.60 -24.88 -25.29
C SER A 581 3.19 -25.41 -25.53
N THR A 582 2.34 -25.35 -24.51
CA THR A 582 0.93 -25.71 -24.66
C THR A 582 0.13 -24.59 -25.34
N MET A 583 -1.04 -24.90 -25.88
CA MET A 583 -1.96 -23.89 -26.43
C MET A 583 -2.34 -22.81 -25.39
N LEU A 584 -2.46 -23.20 -24.12
CA LEU A 584 -2.75 -22.28 -23.03
C LEU A 584 -1.56 -21.34 -22.75
N ASP A 585 -0.33 -21.82 -22.86
CA ASP A 585 0.88 -21.01 -22.69
C ASP A 585 0.97 -19.93 -23.78
N ILE A 586 0.76 -20.34 -25.04
CA ILE A 586 0.76 -19.43 -26.19
C ILE A 586 -0.38 -18.41 -26.06
N PHE A 587 -1.58 -18.87 -25.72
CA PHE A 587 -2.73 -17.99 -25.54
C PHE A 587 -2.49 -16.96 -24.42
N THR A 588 -1.92 -17.39 -23.30
CA THR A 588 -1.56 -16.52 -22.16
C THR A 588 -0.57 -15.45 -22.59
N GLU A 589 0.50 -15.84 -23.29
CA GLU A 589 1.51 -14.90 -23.79
C GLU A 589 0.92 -13.90 -24.80
N MET A 590 0.10 -14.37 -25.74
CA MET A 590 -0.56 -13.49 -26.70
C MET A 590 -1.50 -12.50 -26.00
N THR A 591 -2.28 -12.96 -25.02
CA THR A 591 -3.18 -12.13 -24.21
C THR A 591 -2.42 -10.98 -23.53
N LEU A 592 -1.26 -11.28 -22.93
CA LEU A 592 -0.38 -10.29 -22.32
C LEU A 592 0.20 -9.32 -23.36
N LYS A 593 0.67 -9.81 -24.51
CA LYS A 593 1.21 -8.98 -25.60
C LYS A 593 0.16 -8.02 -26.17
N TYR A 594 -1.10 -8.44 -26.24
CA TYR A 594 -2.22 -7.57 -26.65
C TYR A 594 -2.73 -6.64 -25.54
N GLY A 595 -2.15 -6.67 -24.33
CA GLY A 595 -2.58 -5.82 -23.22
C GLY A 595 -3.95 -6.20 -22.64
N ILE A 596 -4.34 -7.45 -22.80
CA ILE A 596 -5.59 -8.00 -22.26
C ILE A 596 -5.33 -8.47 -20.82
N ASP A 597 -6.29 -8.21 -19.94
CA ASP A 597 -6.25 -8.65 -18.54
C ASP A 597 -6.35 -10.18 -18.47
N LEU A 598 -5.44 -10.85 -17.75
CA LEU A 598 -5.40 -12.31 -17.64
C LEU A 598 -6.60 -12.90 -16.91
N ALA A 599 -7.30 -12.08 -16.12
CA ALA A 599 -8.54 -12.46 -15.45
C ALA A 599 -9.79 -12.15 -16.30
N ALA A 600 -9.64 -11.72 -17.56
CA ALA A 600 -10.76 -11.55 -18.46
C ALA A 600 -11.42 -12.91 -18.77
N PRO A 601 -12.76 -12.99 -18.83
CA PRO A 601 -13.45 -14.23 -19.14
C PRO A 601 -13.11 -14.70 -20.57
N VAL A 602 -12.70 -15.96 -20.69
CA VAL A 602 -12.37 -16.59 -21.98
C VAL A 602 -13.47 -17.56 -22.36
N ASN A 603 -14.20 -17.29 -23.44
CA ASN A 603 -15.18 -18.21 -23.99
C ASN A 603 -14.54 -19.01 -25.13
N ILE A 604 -14.27 -20.29 -24.89
CA ILE A 604 -13.79 -21.20 -25.93
C ILE A 604 -15.01 -21.71 -26.70
N SER A 605 -15.05 -21.44 -28.00
CA SER A 605 -16.04 -22.03 -28.91
C SER A 605 -15.31 -22.86 -29.96
N SER A 606 -15.78 -24.09 -30.17
CA SER A 606 -15.32 -24.91 -31.29
C SER A 606 -15.94 -24.39 -32.58
N VAL A 607 -15.10 -23.89 -33.48
CA VAL A 607 -15.51 -23.61 -34.85
C VAL A 607 -15.40 -24.93 -35.61
N GLY A 608 -16.56 -25.51 -35.95
CA GLY A 608 -16.67 -26.79 -36.65
C GLY A 608 -16.44 -26.69 -38.16
#